data_AF-A0A7Y4SJB9-F1
#
_entry.id   AF-A0A7Y4SJB9-F1
#
_cell.length_a   1.000
_cell.length_b   1.000
_cell.length_c   1.000
_cell.angle_alpha   90.00
_cell.angle_beta   90.00
_cell.angle_gamma   90.00
#
_symmetry.space_group_name_H-M   'P 1'
#
loop_
_entity.id
_entity.type
_entity.pdbx_description
1 polymer ?
#
loop_
_entity_poly.entity_id
_entity_poly.type
_entity_poly.pdbx_seq_one_letter_code
_entity_poly.pdbx_strand_id
1 'polypeptide(L)'
;MSLAIGLMFLQLHTAPWLLAAELFPLPSPSQDKQQRSLAPAGLTQQDREKIAQLAEKSQKLSTDDQTQFRANIKNRRSNSIRNGQLNEAQFFDELLHKLD
;
A
#
# COMPACT_ATOMS: atom_id res chain seq x y z
N MET A 1 -43.28 -17.93 -45.01
CA MET A 1 -43.14 -18.46 -43.64
C MET A 1 -43.22 -17.28 -42.69
N SER A 2 -44.28 -17.21 -41.88
CA SER A 2 -44.41 -16.25 -40.77
C SER A 2 -43.52 -16.67 -39.61
N LEU A 3 -42.92 -15.72 -38.89
CA LEU A 3 -42.80 -15.82 -37.43
C LEU A 3 -42.80 -14.42 -36.82
N ALA A 4 -43.45 -14.32 -35.68
CA ALA A 4 -44.01 -13.11 -35.10
C ALA A 4 -43.37 -12.82 -33.73
N ILE A 5 -43.56 -11.57 -33.25
CA ILE A 5 -43.62 -11.16 -31.82
C ILE A 5 -42.23 -11.14 -31.11
N GLY A 6 -41.85 -10.12 -30.34
CA GLY A 6 -42.72 -9.29 -29.52
C GLY A 6 -42.14 -7.96 -29.04
N LEU A 7 -43.12 -7.11 -28.74
CA LEU A 7 -43.09 -5.84 -28.05
C LEU A 7 -42.83 -6.04 -26.54
N MET A 8 -42.31 -4.99 -25.89
CA MET A 8 -42.52 -4.50 -24.51
C MET A 8 -41.19 -4.06 -23.88
N PHE A 9 -40.92 -2.75 -23.83
CA PHE A 9 -41.23 -1.81 -22.74
C PHE A 9 -40.59 -2.19 -21.40
N LEU A 10 -39.71 -1.33 -20.87
CA LEU A 10 -39.67 -0.92 -19.45
C LEU A 10 -38.62 0.20 -19.29
N GLN A 11 -39.07 1.45 -19.26
CA GLN A 11 -39.26 2.28 -18.05
C GLN A 11 -38.00 3.02 -17.57
N LEU A 12 -37.96 4.32 -17.90
CA LEU A 12 -37.26 5.36 -17.13
C LEU A 12 -37.79 5.37 -15.69
N HIS A 13 -36.91 5.24 -14.71
CA HIS A 13 -37.11 5.84 -13.39
C HIS A 13 -35.78 6.39 -12.87
N THR A 14 -35.57 7.68 -13.12
CA THR A 14 -34.71 8.53 -12.31
C THR A 14 -35.36 8.68 -10.94
N ALA A 15 -34.79 8.06 -9.92
CA ALA A 15 -35.22 8.27 -8.54
C ALA A 15 -34.22 9.20 -7.82
N PRO A 16 -34.63 10.44 -7.48
CA PRO A 16 -33.85 11.32 -6.63
C PRO A 16 -34.02 10.85 -5.18
N TRP A 17 -32.96 10.37 -4.55
CA TRP A 17 -32.96 10.19 -3.10
C TRP A 17 -32.77 11.57 -2.43
N LEU A 18 -33.87 12.32 -2.43
CA LEU A 18 -34.13 13.40 -1.49
C LEU A 18 -34.45 12.78 -0.13
N LEU A 19 -33.68 13.21 0.87
CA LEU A 19 -34.01 13.33 2.28
C LEU A 19 -35.19 12.47 2.79
N ALA A 20 -34.85 11.34 3.39
CA ALA A 20 -35.61 10.77 4.51
C ALA A 20 -34.68 10.77 5.73
N ALA A 21 -34.49 11.97 6.29
CA ALA A 21 -33.98 12.15 7.64
C ALA A 21 -35.13 11.79 8.61
N GLU A 22 -35.40 10.51 8.80
CA GLU A 22 -36.32 10.03 9.83
C GLU A 22 -35.60 9.08 10.79
N LEU A 23 -35.22 9.66 11.94
CA LEU A 23 -35.57 9.15 13.26
C LEU A 23 -35.39 7.65 13.56
N PHE A 24 -34.17 7.15 13.36
CA PHE A 24 -33.69 6.00 14.14
C PHE A 24 -32.56 6.45 15.07
N PRO A 25 -32.62 6.17 16.39
CA PRO A 25 -31.43 6.32 17.23
C PRO A 25 -30.39 5.36 16.64
N LEU A 26 -29.36 5.94 16.03
CA LEU A 26 -28.21 5.19 15.53
C LEU A 26 -27.76 4.27 16.67
N PRO A 27 -27.74 2.94 16.49
CA PRO A 27 -26.90 2.12 17.35
C PRO A 27 -25.51 2.77 17.30
N SER A 28 -24.92 3.01 18.48
CA SER A 28 -23.58 3.57 18.62
C SER A 28 -22.72 3.09 17.46
N PRO A 29 -22.07 3.99 16.70
CA PRO A 29 -20.93 3.56 15.94
C PRO A 29 -19.84 3.18 16.97
N SER A 30 -19.98 1.98 17.54
CA SER A 30 -18.93 0.97 17.46
C SER A 30 -18.82 0.49 16.01
N GLN A 31 -18.84 1.43 15.05
CA GLN A 31 -17.78 1.40 14.07
C GLN A 31 -16.55 1.61 14.92
N ASP A 32 -15.97 0.48 15.33
CA ASP A 32 -14.54 0.30 15.19
C ASP A 32 -14.11 1.27 14.12
N LYS A 33 -13.55 2.38 14.58
CA LYS A 33 -12.53 3.03 13.83
C LYS A 33 -11.50 1.91 13.63
N GLN A 34 -11.71 1.05 12.64
CA GLN A 34 -10.77 0.98 11.55
C GLN A 34 -10.60 2.42 11.05
N GLN A 35 -9.96 3.26 11.89
CA GLN A 35 -8.66 3.78 11.58
C GLN A 35 -8.10 2.87 10.49
N ARG A 36 -8.41 3.23 9.24
CA ARG A 36 -7.37 3.70 8.35
C ARG A 36 -6.45 4.55 9.21
N SER A 37 -5.62 3.85 9.97
CA SER A 37 -4.40 4.40 10.48
C SER A 37 -3.66 4.63 9.18
N LEU A 38 -3.83 5.84 8.64
CA LEU A 38 -2.81 6.53 7.88
C LEU A 38 -1.60 6.75 8.81
N ALA A 39 -1.19 5.70 9.54
CA ALA A 39 0.12 5.62 10.11
C ALA A 39 1.03 5.69 8.89
N PRO A 40 2.06 6.56 8.91
CA PRO A 40 3.10 6.49 7.90
C PRO A 40 3.50 5.02 7.82
N ALA A 41 3.48 4.46 6.62
CA ALA A 41 3.74 3.05 6.39
C ALA A 41 5.22 2.77 6.71
N GLY A 42 5.51 2.68 8.00
CA GLY A 42 6.85 2.55 8.54
C GLY A 42 7.32 1.10 8.44
N LEU A 43 8.62 0.93 8.60
CA LEU A 43 9.24 -0.38 8.56
C LEU A 43 8.63 -1.32 9.59
N THR A 44 8.15 -2.46 9.09
CA THR A 44 7.61 -3.52 9.93
C THR A 44 8.72 -4.12 10.80
N GLN A 45 8.33 -4.84 11.86
CA GLN A 45 9.31 -5.56 12.70
C GLN A 45 10.16 -6.55 11.87
N GLN A 46 9.52 -7.25 10.92
CA GLN A 46 10.19 -8.17 10.02
C GLN A 46 11.21 -7.47 9.12
N ASP A 47 10.90 -6.26 8.65
CA ASP A 47 11.82 -5.46 7.83
C ASP A 47 13.05 -5.05 8.62
N ARG A 48 12.86 -4.64 9.88
CA ARG A 48 13.96 -4.26 10.79
C ARG A 48 14.90 -5.45 11.06
N GLU A 49 14.35 -6.64 11.24
CA GLU A 49 15.13 -7.88 11.40
C GLU A 49 15.91 -8.22 10.13
N LYS A 50 15.28 -8.12 8.95
CA LYS A 50 15.96 -8.31 7.66
C LYS A 50 17.09 -7.29 7.46
N ILE A 51 16.85 -6.02 7.79
CA ILE A 51 17.86 -4.96 7.70
C ILE A 51 19.05 -5.30 8.60
N ALA A 52 18.82 -5.72 9.84
CA ALA A 52 19.89 -6.13 10.75
C ALA A 52 20.71 -7.31 10.19
N GLN A 53 20.04 -8.34 9.65
CA GLN A 53 20.73 -9.48 9.03
C GLN A 53 21.55 -9.09 7.80
N LEU A 54 21.01 -8.21 6.94
CA LEU A 54 21.72 -7.73 5.75
C LEU A 54 22.92 -6.86 6.12
N ALA A 55 22.78 -6.00 7.13
CA ALA A 55 23.89 -5.21 7.65
C ALA A 55 25.01 -6.11 8.19
N GLU A 56 24.69 -7.10 9.02
CA GLU A 56 25.69 -8.04 9.55
C GLU A 56 26.39 -8.85 8.44
N LYS A 57 25.62 -9.33 7.45
CA LYS A 57 26.20 -10.05 6.30
C LYS A 57 27.13 -9.16 5.48
N SER A 58 26.78 -7.89 5.30
CA SER A 58 27.61 -6.96 4.53
C SER A 58 28.96 -6.67 5.20
N GLN A 59 29.03 -6.69 6.52
CA GLN A 59 30.30 -6.49 7.26
C GLN A 59 31.30 -7.62 7.01
N LYS A 60 30.80 -8.81 6.63
CA LYS A 60 31.62 -9.99 6.29
C LYS A 60 32.06 -10.00 4.83
N LEU A 61 31.59 -9.05 4.01
CA LEU A 61 31.98 -8.93 2.60
C LEU A 61 33.35 -8.25 2.46
N SER A 62 34.01 -8.51 1.33
CA SER A 62 35.21 -7.78 0.92
C SER A 62 34.90 -6.29 0.69
N THR A 63 35.91 -5.42 0.70
CA THR A 63 35.71 -3.97 0.48
C THR A 63 35.07 -3.67 -0.88
N ASP A 64 35.45 -4.40 -1.92
CA ASP A 64 34.89 -4.24 -3.26
C ASP A 64 33.42 -4.68 -3.29
N ASP A 65 33.11 -5.83 -2.66
CA ASP A 65 31.74 -6.34 -2.55
C ASP A 65 30.85 -5.43 -1.70
N GLN A 66 31.37 -4.82 -0.62
CA GLN A 66 30.65 -3.83 0.16
C GLN A 66 30.33 -2.59 -0.69
N THR A 67 31.26 -2.14 -1.51
CA THR A 67 31.07 -1.00 -2.41
C THR A 67 29.99 -1.30 -3.44
N GLN A 68 30.04 -2.48 -4.07
CA GLN A 68 29.01 -2.93 -5.01
C GLN A 68 27.64 -3.10 -4.34
N PHE A 69 27.62 -3.67 -3.13
CA PHE A 69 26.39 -3.85 -2.35
C PHE A 69 25.73 -2.52 -2.02
N ARG A 70 26.49 -1.53 -1.53
CA ARG A 70 25.99 -0.17 -1.28
C ARG A 70 25.46 0.49 -2.56
N ALA A 71 26.19 0.39 -3.67
CA ALA A 71 25.75 0.94 -4.96
C ALA A 71 24.43 0.30 -5.43
N ASN A 72 24.28 -1.02 -5.28
CA ASN A 72 23.06 -1.73 -5.61
C ASN A 72 21.87 -1.27 -4.75
N ILE A 73 22.06 -1.12 -3.43
CA ILE A 73 21.01 -0.62 -2.53
C ILE A 73 20.57 0.80 -2.93
N LYS A 74 21.52 1.70 -3.24
CA LYS A 74 21.20 3.07 -3.71
C LYS A 74 20.38 3.07 -5.01
N ASN A 75 20.73 2.20 -5.95
CA ASN A 75 19.98 2.04 -7.20
C ASN A 75 18.58 1.49 -6.96
N ARG A 76 18.44 0.47 -6.10
CA ARG A 76 17.13 -0.09 -5.75
C ARG A 76 16.23 0.93 -5.06
N ARG A 77 16.75 1.66 -4.07
CA ARG A 77 16.04 2.78 -3.43
C ARG A 77 15.50 3.77 -4.47
N SER A 78 16.36 4.20 -5.39
CA SER A 78 15.99 5.17 -6.42
C SER A 78 14.87 4.64 -7.34
N ASN A 79 14.95 3.36 -7.72
CA ASN A 79 13.90 2.70 -8.49
C ASN A 79 12.59 2.59 -7.70
N SER A 80 12.64 2.22 -6.42
CA SER A 80 11.45 2.13 -5.55
C SER A 80 10.77 3.50 -5.40
N ILE A 81 11.54 4.58 -5.24
CA ILE A 81 11.00 5.96 -5.22
C ILE A 81 10.31 6.28 -6.55
N ARG A 82 10.98 6.02 -7.68
CA ARG A 82 10.43 6.28 -9.02
C ARG A 82 9.13 5.51 -9.27
N ASN A 83 9.01 4.31 -8.72
CA ASN A 83 7.84 3.45 -8.87
C ASN A 83 6.76 3.67 -7.80
N GLY A 84 6.93 4.64 -6.89
CA GLY A 84 5.98 4.91 -5.81
C GLY A 84 5.97 3.86 -4.69
N GLN A 85 6.97 2.98 -4.63
CA GLN A 85 7.12 1.94 -3.61
C GLN A 85 7.82 2.51 -2.37
N LEU A 86 7.13 3.41 -1.65
CA LEU A 86 7.71 4.19 -0.55
C LEU A 86 8.20 3.32 0.63
N ASN A 87 7.52 2.22 0.94
CA ASN A 87 7.93 1.30 2.01
C ASN A 87 9.26 0.60 1.67
N GLU A 88 9.44 0.23 0.41
CA GLU A 88 10.67 -0.39 -0.07
C GLU A 88 11.82 0.63 -0.13
N ALA A 89 11.52 1.86 -0.55
CA ALA A 89 12.49 2.96 -0.50
C ALA A 89 12.97 3.24 0.94
N GLN A 90 12.05 3.25 1.92
CA GLN A 90 12.37 3.40 3.34
C GLN A 90 13.19 2.23 3.87
N PHE A 91 12.91 1.00 3.42
CA PHE A 91 13.71 -0.17 3.77
C PHE A 91 15.16 -0.01 3.34
N PHE A 92 15.38 0.40 2.10
CA PHE A 92 16.73 0.59 1.58
C PHE A 92 17.43 1.81 2.18
N ASP A 93 16.70 2.87 2.55
CA ASP A 93 17.26 4.00 3.29
C ASP A 93 17.77 3.60 4.67
N GLU A 94 16.96 2.88 5.44
CA GLU A 94 17.35 2.38 6.76
C GLU A 94 18.51 1.39 6.66
N LEU A 95 18.52 0.54 5.62
CA LEU A 95 19.64 -0.36 5.36
C LEU A 95 20.91 0.43 5.08
N LEU A 96 20.88 1.46 4.22
CA LEU A 96 22.05 2.31 3.95
C LEU A 96 22.56 3.00 5.22
N HIS A 97 21.66 3.53 6.05
CA HIS A 97 22.02 4.19 7.30
C HIS A 97 22.76 3.25 8.27
N LYS A 98 22.44 1.94 8.30
CA LYS A 98 23.17 0.97 9.14
C LYS A 98 24.50 0.50 8.55
N LEU A 99 24.76 0.80 7.28
CA LEU A 99 26.01 0.43 6.62
C LEU A 99 27.06 1.53 6.74
N ASP A 100 26.66 2.78 6.90
CA ASP A 100 27.57 3.89 7.24
C ASP A 100 28.14 3.76 8.66
#